data_AF-A0AAJ5X994-F1
#
_entry.id   AF-A0AAJ5X994-F1
#
_cell.length_a   1.000
_cell.length_b   1.000
_cell.length_c   1.000
_cell.angle_alpha   90.00
_cell.angle_beta   90.00
_cell.angle_gamma   90.00
#
_symmetry.space_group_name_H-M   'P 1'
#
loop_
_entity.id
_entity.type
_entity.pdbx_description
1 polymer ?
#
loop_
_entity_poly.entity_id
_entity_poly.type
_entity_poly.pdbx_seq_one_letter_code
_entity_poly.pdbx_strand_id
1 'polypeptide(L)'
;MDRILASGARFPRFFGRKCALALVGAVVAASVPTSAMAASEASTRVVRCGSQSCLLISGHRDDPSAAVSIAGQAVAVEGKRGWKARVPVDTVRQWCGPYARTIEVSLRDPNTQVETSDSVDLPLGLLGTLTDLAALEISIP
;
A
#
# COMPACT_ATOMS: atom_id res chain seq x y z
N MET A 1 8.22 -13.74 49.90
CA MET A 1 9.31 -14.63 50.36
C MET A 1 8.95 -16.00 49.78
N ASP A 2 9.53 -16.55 48.72
CA ASP A 2 10.86 -16.41 48.13
C ASP A 2 10.88 -16.92 46.67
N ARG A 3 11.61 -16.17 45.83
CA ARG A 3 12.50 -16.54 44.70
C ARG A 3 12.06 -17.43 43.52
N ILE A 4 11.95 -16.73 42.41
CA ILE A 4 12.25 -17.07 41.01
C ILE A 4 13.71 -17.59 40.87
N LEU A 5 13.94 -18.63 40.06
CA LEU A 5 14.83 -18.64 38.86
C LEU A 5 15.38 -20.04 38.54
N ALA A 6 14.85 -20.61 37.46
CA ALA A 6 15.49 -21.65 36.67
C ALA A 6 16.46 -21.03 35.66
N SER A 7 17.43 -21.87 35.25
CA SER A 7 18.15 -21.82 33.98
C SER A 7 19.21 -20.70 33.86
N GLY A 8 20.51 -20.97 33.71
CA GLY A 8 21.12 -22.07 32.97
C GLY A 8 21.65 -21.57 31.63
N ALA A 9 22.60 -20.62 31.63
CA ALA A 9 23.30 -20.19 30.41
C ALA A 9 24.82 -20.29 30.61
N ARG A 10 25.42 -21.17 29.79
CA ARG A 10 26.82 -21.55 29.75
C ARG A 10 27.64 -20.46 29.04
N PHE A 11 28.46 -19.74 29.79
CA PHE A 11 29.43 -18.77 29.26
C PHE A 11 30.66 -19.48 28.68
N PRO A 12 31.14 -19.14 27.47
CA PRO A 12 32.49 -19.46 27.05
C PRO A 12 33.51 -18.53 27.71
N ARG A 13 34.69 -19.10 27.92
CA ARG A 13 35.78 -18.66 28.79
C ARG A 13 36.51 -17.43 28.26
N PHE A 14 36.79 -16.51 29.17
CA PHE A 14 37.81 -15.48 29.04
C PHE A 14 39.20 -16.12 28.86
N PHE A 15 39.94 -15.71 27.83
CA PHE A 15 41.40 -15.76 27.84
C PHE A 15 41.92 -14.43 27.29
N GLY A 16 42.60 -13.69 28.15
CA GLY A 16 42.91 -12.29 27.93
C GLY A 16 44.08 -12.04 27.00
N ARG A 17 44.17 -10.79 26.56
CA ARG A 17 45.44 -10.07 26.50
C ARG A 17 45.18 -8.57 26.57
N LYS A 18 45.92 -7.95 27.47
CA LYS A 18 45.97 -6.52 27.74
C LYS A 18 46.44 -5.79 26.47
N CYS A 19 45.84 -4.66 26.13
CA CYS A 19 46.57 -3.42 25.79
C CYS A 19 45.62 -2.27 25.44
N ALA A 20 45.91 -1.14 26.11
CA ALA A 20 45.76 0.24 25.66
C ALA A 20 44.34 0.81 25.44
N LEU A 21 44.04 1.79 26.30
CA LEU A 21 43.09 2.87 26.06
C LEU A 21 43.27 3.45 24.65
N ALA A 22 42.17 3.53 23.91
CA ALA A 22 41.95 4.56 22.91
C ALA A 22 40.52 5.09 23.10
N LEU A 23 40.42 6.29 23.67
CA LEU A 23 39.20 7.10 23.66
C LEU A 23 38.90 7.50 22.22
N VAL A 24 37.93 6.84 21.60
CA VAL A 24 37.34 7.28 20.33
C VAL A 24 35.83 7.19 20.49
N GLY A 25 35.18 8.34 20.37
CA GLY A 25 33.73 8.48 20.48
C GLY A 25 32.99 7.73 19.38
N ALA A 26 31.80 7.23 19.71
CA ALA A 26 30.83 6.81 18.73
C ALA A 26 29.43 7.03 19.31
N VAL A 27 28.81 8.16 18.97
CA VAL A 27 27.35 8.32 19.07
C VAL A 27 26.77 7.37 18.03
N VAL A 28 26.30 6.20 18.46
CA VAL A 28 25.57 5.28 17.59
C VAL A 28 24.16 5.86 17.41
N ALA A 29 23.99 6.69 16.39
CA ALA A 29 22.68 7.02 15.88
C ALA A 29 22.05 5.73 15.34
N ALA A 30 21.10 5.17 16.09
CA ALA A 30 20.30 4.05 15.65
C ALA A 30 19.48 4.50 14.42
N SER A 31 19.98 4.20 13.23
CA SER A 31 19.22 4.31 12.00
C SER A 31 18.24 3.15 11.99
N VAL A 32 16.98 3.44 12.28
CA VAL A 32 15.88 2.50 12.04
C VAL A 32 15.79 2.33 10.52
N PRO A 33 16.00 1.14 9.95
CA PRO A 33 15.83 0.96 8.53
C PRO A 33 14.34 1.17 8.20
N THR A 34 14.02 2.23 7.46
CA THR A 34 12.74 2.33 6.75
C THR A 34 12.76 1.22 5.71
N SER A 35 12.09 0.11 6.00
CA SER A 35 11.82 -0.92 5.00
C SER A 35 10.92 -0.30 3.94
N ALA A 36 11.51 0.05 2.80
CA ALA A 36 10.77 0.26 1.57
C ALA A 36 10.27 -1.12 1.11
N MET A 37 9.13 -1.54 1.65
CA MET A 37 8.39 -2.67 1.10
C MET A 37 7.96 -2.27 -0.30
N ALA A 38 8.48 -2.96 -1.32
CA ALA A 38 7.96 -2.84 -2.67
C ALA A 38 6.49 -3.29 -2.60
N ALA A 39 5.59 -2.32 -2.63
CA ALA A 39 4.16 -2.57 -2.59
C ALA A 39 3.80 -3.49 -3.74
N SER A 40 2.98 -4.50 -3.46
CA SER A 40 2.30 -5.25 -4.52
C SER A 40 1.48 -4.23 -5.32
N GLU A 41 2.02 -3.79 -6.45
CA GLU A 41 1.47 -2.70 -7.24
C GLU A 41 0.05 -3.07 -7.69
N ALA A 42 -0.94 -2.48 -7.02
CA ALA A 42 -2.30 -2.58 -7.49
C ALA A 42 -2.42 -1.86 -8.84
N SER A 43 -3.35 -2.29 -9.69
CA SER A 43 -3.47 -1.82 -11.07
C SER A 43 -4.93 -1.55 -11.41
N THR A 44 -5.16 -0.53 -12.23
CA THR A 44 -6.49 -0.11 -12.66
C THR A 44 -6.68 -0.26 -14.18
N ARG A 45 -7.92 -0.54 -14.59
CA ARG A 45 -8.34 -0.54 -15.99
C ARG A 45 -9.82 -0.22 -16.11
N VAL A 46 -10.22 0.55 -17.13
CA VAL A 46 -11.65 0.69 -17.46
C VAL A 46 -12.15 -0.54 -18.20
N VAL A 47 -13.23 -1.13 -17.73
CA VAL A 47 -13.89 -2.27 -18.33
C VAL A 47 -15.39 -2.01 -18.48
N ARG A 48 -16.07 -2.78 -19.33
CA ARG A 48 -17.52 -2.74 -19.44
C ARG A 48 -18.15 -3.61 -18.36
N CYS A 49 -19.16 -3.09 -17.66
CA CYS A 49 -19.93 -3.83 -16.65
C CYS A 49 -21.43 -3.64 -16.92
N GLY A 50 -21.94 -4.43 -17.87
CA GLY A 50 -23.32 -4.30 -18.36
C GLY A 50 -23.49 -3.08 -19.27
N SER A 51 -24.45 -2.22 -18.93
CA SER A 51 -24.77 -0.98 -19.67
C SER A 51 -23.84 0.19 -19.38
N GLN A 52 -23.00 0.08 -18.35
CA GLN A 52 -22.11 1.16 -17.88
C GLN A 52 -20.63 0.73 -17.91
N SER A 53 -19.75 1.70 -17.68
CA SER A 53 -18.32 1.47 -17.49
C SER A 53 -17.99 1.31 -16.02
N CYS A 54 -17.06 0.42 -15.71
CA CYS A 54 -16.50 0.24 -14.37
C CYS A 54 -15.00 0.43 -14.40
N LEU A 55 -14.44 0.93 -13.31
CA LEU A 55 -13.04 0.75 -12.98
C LEU A 55 -12.85 -0.66 -12.42
N LEU A 56 -12.03 -1.46 -13.07
CA LEU A 56 -11.48 -2.69 -12.54
C LEU A 56 -10.20 -2.34 -11.79
N ILE A 57 -10.18 -2.60 -10.49
CA ILE A 57 -8.99 -2.50 -9.64
C ILE A 57 -8.55 -3.92 -9.33
N SER A 58 -7.26 -4.21 -9.42
CA SER A 58 -6.70 -5.53 -9.12
C SER A 58 -5.42 -5.41 -8.33
N GLY A 59 -5.11 -6.42 -7.51
CA GLY A 59 -3.88 -6.44 -6.74
C GLY A 59 -3.60 -7.81 -6.13
N HIS A 60 -2.60 -7.84 -5.26
CA HIS A 60 -2.27 -9.00 -4.44
C HIS A 60 -2.42 -8.67 -2.95
N ARG A 61 -2.67 -9.70 -2.13
CA ARG A 61 -2.60 -9.65 -0.66
C ARG A 61 -2.00 -10.96 -0.15
N ASP A 62 -1.17 -10.88 0.88
CA ASP A 62 -0.49 -12.05 1.45
C ASP A 62 -1.49 -12.96 2.19
N ASP A 63 -2.36 -12.35 3.01
CA ASP A 63 -3.47 -13.01 3.69
C ASP A 63 -4.76 -12.87 2.86
N PRO A 64 -5.39 -13.97 2.40
CA PRO A 64 -6.69 -13.93 1.70
C PRO A 64 -7.84 -13.38 2.55
N SER A 65 -7.63 -13.19 3.84
CA SER A 65 -8.58 -12.61 4.80
C SER A 65 -8.44 -11.09 4.91
N ALA A 66 -7.36 -10.50 4.39
CA ALA A 66 -7.09 -9.07 4.52
C ALA A 66 -8.17 -8.22 3.84
N ALA A 67 -8.75 -7.28 4.58
CA ALA A 67 -9.78 -6.40 4.05
C ALA A 67 -9.18 -5.42 3.04
N VAL A 68 -9.91 -5.16 1.95
CA VAL A 68 -9.50 -4.22 0.90
C VAL A 68 -10.36 -2.97 1.01
N SER A 69 -9.71 -1.81 1.08
CA SER A 69 -10.37 -0.51 0.98
C SER A 69 -9.85 0.26 -0.24
N ILE A 70 -10.73 1.01 -0.89
CA ILE A 70 -10.44 1.83 -2.06
C ILE A 70 -10.95 3.24 -1.75
N ALA A 71 -10.08 4.25 -1.83
CA ALA A 71 -10.38 5.62 -1.40
C ALA A 71 -10.99 5.68 0.02
N GLY A 72 -10.46 4.85 0.93
CA GLY A 72 -10.96 4.72 2.30
C GLY A 72 -12.31 4.00 2.45
N GLN A 73 -12.93 3.53 1.36
CA GLN A 73 -14.18 2.78 1.39
C GLN A 73 -13.90 1.27 1.36
N ALA A 74 -14.49 0.49 2.27
CA ALA A 74 -14.35 -0.97 2.24
C ALA A 74 -15.08 -1.54 1.01
N VAL A 75 -14.41 -2.39 0.23
CA VAL A 75 -14.96 -2.95 -1.01
C VAL A 75 -14.90 -4.47 -1.00
N ALA A 76 -15.99 -5.10 -1.44
CA ALA A 76 -16.02 -6.54 -1.68
C ALA A 76 -15.20 -6.88 -2.93
N VAL A 77 -14.33 -7.89 -2.83
CA VAL A 77 -13.44 -8.30 -3.92
C VAL A 77 -13.69 -9.73 -4.36
N GLU A 78 -13.50 -9.97 -5.65
CA GLU A 78 -13.45 -11.31 -6.24
C GLU A 78 -12.02 -11.85 -6.12
N GLY A 79 -11.86 -13.09 -5.66
CA GLY A 79 -10.56 -13.76 -5.55
C GLY A 79 -10.03 -13.88 -4.12
N LYS A 80 -8.90 -14.58 -3.99
CA LYS A 80 -8.22 -14.83 -2.70
C LYS A 80 -7.02 -13.90 -2.59
N ARG A 81 -5.80 -14.41 -2.75
CA ARG A 81 -4.57 -13.61 -2.70
C ARG A 81 -4.46 -12.65 -3.88
N GLY A 82 -4.66 -13.14 -5.09
CA GLY A 82 -4.97 -12.27 -6.23
C GLY A 82 -6.44 -11.88 -6.16
N TRP A 83 -6.71 -10.57 -6.20
CA TRP A 83 -8.05 -10.04 -6.02
C TRP A 83 -8.41 -8.98 -7.07
N LYS A 84 -9.71 -8.79 -7.27
CA LYS A 84 -10.28 -7.82 -8.21
C LYS A 84 -11.52 -7.15 -7.63
N ALA A 85 -11.65 -5.85 -7.81
CA ALA A 85 -12.85 -5.08 -7.51
C ALA A 85 -13.36 -4.42 -8.79
N ARG A 86 -14.67 -4.52 -9.06
CA ARG A 86 -15.32 -3.73 -10.10
C ARG A 86 -16.14 -2.64 -9.44
N VAL A 87 -15.80 -1.38 -9.72
CA VAL A 87 -16.48 -0.22 -9.17
C VAL A 87 -17.03 0.62 -10.32
N PRO A 88 -18.34 0.94 -10.34
CA PRO A 88 -18.92 1.87 -11.32
C PRO A 88 -18.13 3.19 -11.40
N VAL A 89 -17.92 3.69 -12.61
CA VAL A 89 -17.17 4.97 -12.80
C VAL A 89 -17.85 6.12 -12.05
N ASP A 90 -19.18 6.15 -11.99
CA ASP A 90 -19.92 7.18 -11.26
C ASP A 90 -19.68 7.11 -9.75
N THR A 91 -19.48 5.90 -9.20
CA THR A 91 -19.10 5.71 -7.80
C THR A 91 -17.66 6.19 -7.56
N VAL A 92 -16.72 5.86 -8.45
CA VAL A 92 -15.34 6.36 -8.36
C VAL A 92 -15.30 7.89 -8.40
N ARG A 93 -16.14 8.52 -9.23
CA ARG A 93 -16.28 9.99 -9.31
C ARG A 93 -16.80 10.63 -8.02
N GLN A 94 -17.56 9.89 -7.21
CA GLN A 94 -18.04 10.36 -5.91
C GLN A 94 -17.00 10.18 -4.81
N TRP A 95 -16.17 9.14 -4.91
CA TRP A 95 -15.11 8.87 -3.94
C TRP A 95 -13.88 9.75 -4.14
N CYS A 96 -13.58 10.09 -5.39
CA CYS A 96 -12.41 10.87 -5.75
C CYS A 96 -12.77 12.35 -5.99
N GLY A 97 -11.81 13.23 -5.75
CA GLY A 97 -11.90 14.61 -6.20
C GLY A 97 -11.87 14.72 -7.73
N PRO A 98 -12.34 15.85 -8.30
CA PRO A 98 -12.25 16.09 -9.74
C PRO A 98 -10.77 16.03 -10.18
N TYR A 99 -10.53 15.41 -11.34
CA TYR A 99 -9.19 15.27 -11.93
C TYR A 99 -8.16 14.46 -11.11
N ALA A 100 -8.59 13.68 -10.11
CA ALA A 100 -7.67 12.80 -9.39
C ALA A 100 -6.96 11.87 -10.38
N ARG A 101 -5.63 11.78 -10.24
CA ARG A 101 -4.78 10.96 -11.11
C ARG A 101 -4.42 9.62 -10.48
N THR A 102 -4.64 9.50 -9.18
CA THR A 102 -4.42 8.27 -8.43
C THR A 102 -5.60 8.00 -7.51
N ILE A 103 -5.71 6.76 -7.06
CA ILE A 103 -6.65 6.31 -6.04
C ILE A 103 -5.90 5.48 -5.00
N GLU A 104 -6.19 5.72 -3.74
CA GLU A 104 -5.61 4.95 -2.65
C GLU A 104 -6.26 3.58 -2.56
N VAL A 105 -5.44 2.54 -2.41
CA VAL A 105 -5.86 1.17 -2.11
C VAL A 105 -5.18 0.76 -0.82
N SER A 106 -5.95 0.41 0.21
CA SER A 106 -5.40 -0.10 1.46
C SER A 106 -5.78 -1.55 1.72
N LEU A 107 -4.85 -2.28 2.32
CA LEU A 107 -5.00 -3.65 2.77
C LEU A 107 -4.83 -3.68 4.28
N ARG A 108 -5.83 -4.20 4.99
CA ARG A 108 -5.77 -4.38 6.45
C ARG A 108 -5.74 -5.86 6.80
N ASP A 109 -4.64 -6.28 7.43
CA ASP A 109 -4.50 -7.64 7.94
C ASP A 109 -5.34 -7.80 9.22
N PRO A 110 -6.26 -8.79 9.30
CA PRO A 110 -7.15 -8.95 10.44
C PRO A 110 -6.44 -9.48 11.69
N ASN A 111 -5.31 -10.17 11.54
CA ASN A 111 -4.57 -10.79 12.63
C ASN A 111 -3.60 -9.80 13.28
N THR A 112 -2.88 -9.03 12.45
CA THR A 112 -1.85 -8.08 12.92
C THR A 112 -2.39 -6.67 13.08
N GLN A 113 -3.56 -6.37 12.52
CA GLN A 113 -4.15 -5.02 12.44
C GLN A 113 -3.24 -4.00 11.72
N VAL A 114 -2.24 -4.49 10.97
CA VAL A 114 -1.39 -3.65 10.14
C VAL A 114 -2.15 -3.25 8.89
N GLU A 115 -2.11 -1.97 8.56
CA GLU A 115 -2.66 -1.41 7.34
C GLU A 115 -1.51 -0.98 6.42
N THR A 116 -1.57 -1.41 5.16
CA THR A 116 -0.66 -1.00 4.11
C THR A 116 -1.45 -0.29 3.03
N SER A 117 -1.03 0.90 2.65
CA SER A 117 -1.66 1.69 1.58
C SER A 117 -0.74 1.79 0.37
N ASP A 118 -1.34 1.74 -0.81
CA ASP A 118 -0.71 1.97 -2.11
C ASP A 118 -1.49 3.04 -2.88
N SER A 119 -0.80 3.86 -3.67
CA SER A 119 -1.39 4.88 -4.52
C SER A 119 -1.31 4.44 -5.97
N VAL A 120 -2.46 4.09 -6.55
CA VAL A 120 -2.53 3.50 -7.88
C VAL A 120 -2.98 4.52 -8.90
N ASP A 121 -2.32 4.57 -10.06
CA ASP A 121 -2.73 5.43 -11.16
C ASP A 121 -4.16 5.13 -11.63
N LEU A 122 -4.91 6.20 -11.90
CA LEU A 122 -6.21 6.13 -12.56
C LEU A 122 -6.03 6.29 -14.07
N PRO A 123 -6.85 5.60 -14.90
CA PRO A 123 -6.81 5.78 -16.34
C PRO A 123 -7.07 7.24 -16.73
N LEU A 124 -6.26 7.77 -17.64
CA LEU A 124 -6.42 9.14 -18.12
C LEU A 124 -7.83 9.37 -18.68
N GLY A 125 -8.42 10.52 -18.35
CA GLY A 125 -9.77 10.88 -18.76
C GLY A 125 -10.89 10.22 -17.95
N LEU A 126 -10.62 9.27 -17.05
CA LEU A 126 -11.65 8.63 -16.22
C LEU A 126 -12.50 9.64 -15.44
N LEU A 127 -11.81 10.59 -14.80
CA LEU A 127 -12.40 11.63 -13.96
C LEU A 127 -12.41 13.01 -14.64
N GLY A 128 -12.23 13.03 -15.95
CA GLY A 128 -12.40 14.26 -16.72
C GLY A 128 -13.84 14.76 -16.61
N THR A 129 -13.99 16.08 -16.54
CA THR A 129 -15.27 16.72 -16.83
C THR A 129 -15.64 16.38 -18.28
N LEU A 130 -16.93 16.12 -18.51
CA LEU A 130 -17.48 16.11 -19.86
C LEU A 130 -17.49 17.58 -20.31
N THR A 131 -16.35 18.07 -20.80
CA THR A 131 -16.32 19.36 -21.48
C THR A 131 -17.11 19.17 -22.76
N ASP A 132 -18.30 19.76 -22.83
CA ASP A 132 -19.11 19.75 -24.04
C ASP A 132 -18.42 20.70 -25.05
N LEU A 133 -17.61 20.11 -25.93
CA LEU A 133 -16.89 20.83 -26.95
C LEU A 133 -17.83 21.09 -28.12
N ALA A 134 -18.30 22.33 -28.26
CA ALA A 134 -19.15 22.75 -29.37
C ALA A 134 -18.43 22.67 -30.74
N ALA A 135 -17.12 22.94 -30.78
CA ALA A 135 -16.25 22.69 -31.92
C ALA A 135 -14.77 22.70 -31.50
N LEU A 136 -13.93 21.93 -32.20
CA LEU A 136 -12.47 22.01 -32.15
C LEU A 136 -11.98 22.46 -33.53
N GLU A 137 -11.51 23.71 -33.64
CA GLU A 137 -10.93 24.25 -34.87
C GLU A 137 -9.40 24.09 -34.84
N ILE A 138 -8.85 23.51 -35.91
CA ILE A 138 -7.40 23.32 -36.09
C ILE A 138 -6.96 24.23 -37.23
N SER A 139 -6.20 25.27 -36.89
CA SER A 139 -5.61 26.19 -37.87
C SER A 139 -4.14 25.85 -38.10
N ILE A 140 -3.73 25.79 -39.36
CA ILE A 140 -2.32 25.69 -39.76
C ILE A 140 -1.86 27.11 -40.10
N PRO A 141 -0.70 27.60 -39.60
CA PRO A 141 -0.18 28.92 -39.95
C PRO A 141 0.18 29.05 -41.44
#